data_AF-A0A662F825-F1
#
_entry.id   AF-A0A662F825-F1
#
_cell.length_a   1.000
_cell.length_b   1.000
_cell.length_c   1.000
_cell.angle_alpha   90.00
_cell.angle_beta   90.00
_cell.angle_gamma   90.00
#
_symmetry.space_group_name_H-M   'P 1'
#
loop_
_entity.id
_entity.type
_entity.pdbx_description
1 polymer ?
#
loop_
_entity_poly.entity_id
_entity_poly.type
_entity_poly.pdbx_seq_one_letter_code
_entity_poly.pdbx_strand_id
1 'polypeptide(L)'
;YNDYFKRFGWKVTTGRVITGLYVTFAVTRAILAVTEVWTYFGTSFLGALFTGFSSEGLKIFAEETSEETASSTLGTVLAIVDIYMWVKMGYDMINAFVANTKTVTIETQCMPWVPLRKTTECEKCNPDYWKNEEGNPTHVNALKTCSEYRCKSLGATCELLNKGTENETCVSISQYDVNSPQIKPWEEGMSEEYREVKEFDFGFELVKELPIYQKVTLAIETDEPAQCKMSFEHGKRYEDMESIYFGGPSYKYYHTQTIFYPASKNYTEEGLKLVSGGEYNIYVRCVDGAGNANERDYVIRFKVSEEPDLTPPVIELSNVGGNNAEIYLGAGVNETEVWLMVNEPAECRWAFNNMLVNAMPADHKCIAKDVNALGYYECRFSGNNKIKGLNLGKGQRKPVYFMCKDRSKGSSKDGVKGNPTREPFVLWFMGTEPLNISDKGPEGEIVMIGDVKNVSVWLRTSNGAEAGKATCKYSFDEQYARSINMMEEFLNTNSNEHSQEFLLREGEHRVFVGCVDKAGNVAYDVVEFSLVRDLDAPNVVAAYLDENGLVGFVLDERAVCQYSVEGKFDFEKKEGVSTIVVDVDGKKHSVSDVSNYYYVVCQDDYGNKGSFELSVLGGAGYGG
;
A
#
# COMPACT_ATOMS: atom_id res chain seq x y z
N TYR A 1 43.75 3.81 -6.24
CA TYR A 1 43.94 3.19 -4.91
C TYR A 1 45.37 2.69 -4.61
N ASN A 2 46.28 2.57 -5.58
CA ASN A 2 47.61 1.95 -5.36
C ASN A 2 48.76 2.92 -4.97
N ASP A 3 48.55 4.24 -4.96
CA ASP A 3 49.63 5.21 -4.64
C ASP A 3 49.50 5.91 -3.28
N TYR A 4 48.39 5.74 -2.56
CA TYR A 4 48.19 6.36 -1.24
C TYR A 4 48.63 5.49 -0.06
N PHE A 5 48.91 4.20 -0.27
CA PHE A 5 49.15 3.23 0.81
C PHE A 5 50.60 2.77 0.98
N LYS A 6 51.57 3.38 0.29
CA LYS A 6 53.00 3.08 0.47
C LYS A 6 53.70 3.83 1.62
N ARG A 7 53.03 4.75 2.33
CA ARG A 7 53.68 5.59 3.36
C ARG A 7 53.42 5.21 4.82
N PHE A 8 52.60 4.22 5.09
CA PHE A 8 52.48 3.63 6.42
C PHE A 8 52.61 2.12 6.24
N GLY A 9 53.64 1.50 6.83
CA GLY A 9 54.00 0.09 6.59
C GLY A 9 52.96 -0.93 7.08
N TRP A 10 51.88 -1.12 6.32
CA TRP A 10 50.83 -2.09 6.59
C TRP A 10 50.78 -3.11 5.45
N LYS A 11 50.92 -4.40 5.78
CA LYS A 11 50.60 -5.51 4.88
C LYS A 11 49.15 -5.91 5.13
N VAL A 12 48.28 -5.70 4.15
CA VAL A 12 46.94 -6.31 4.12
C VAL A 12 46.70 -6.91 2.74
N THR A 13 46.47 -8.22 2.73
CA THR A 13 45.97 -9.01 1.60
C THR A 13 44.45 -8.82 1.45
N THR A 14 44.01 -8.67 0.21
CA THR A 14 42.68 -8.29 -0.28
C THR A 14 41.54 -9.25 0.10
N GLY A 15 40.30 -8.73 0.20
CA GLY A 15 39.06 -9.52 0.20
C GLY A 15 37.77 -8.72 0.42
N ARG A 16 36.80 -8.87 -0.51
CA ARG A 16 35.43 -8.29 -0.54
C ARG A 16 34.55 -8.84 0.60
N VAL A 17 33.62 -8.01 1.10
CA VAL A 17 32.61 -8.37 2.13
C VAL A 17 31.23 -8.44 1.50
N ILE A 18 30.50 -9.56 1.70
CA ILE A 18 29.06 -9.70 1.41
C ILE A 18 28.36 -10.06 2.72
N THR A 19 27.36 -9.26 3.12
CA THR A 19 26.61 -9.38 4.39
C THR A 19 25.44 -10.36 4.27
N GLY A 20 25.43 -11.40 5.11
CA GLY A 20 24.44 -12.47 5.14
C GLY A 20 23.22 -12.20 6.02
N LEU A 21 22.24 -11.45 5.51
CA LEU A 21 20.95 -11.28 6.18
C LEU A 21 19.73 -11.67 5.32
N TYR A 22 19.94 -12.22 4.12
CA TYR A 22 18.85 -12.62 3.21
C TYR A 22 18.47 -14.10 3.24
N VAL A 23 19.21 -14.95 3.97
CA VAL A 23 19.03 -16.42 3.89
C VAL A 23 17.89 -16.93 4.77
N THR A 24 17.54 -16.25 5.86
CA THR A 24 16.49 -16.72 6.79
C THR A 24 15.06 -16.48 6.29
N PHE A 25 14.81 -15.44 5.47
CA PHE A 25 13.47 -15.15 4.94
C PHE A 25 13.08 -16.00 3.72
N ALA A 26 14.06 -16.49 2.95
CA ALA A 26 13.81 -17.35 1.79
C ALA A 26 13.41 -18.78 2.20
N VAL A 27 13.94 -19.29 3.31
CA VAL A 27 13.64 -20.64 3.82
C VAL A 27 12.19 -20.75 4.30
N THR A 28 11.62 -19.69 4.87
CA THR A 28 10.22 -19.71 5.35
C THR A 28 9.21 -19.66 4.20
N ARG A 29 9.53 -19.01 3.08
CA ARG A 29 8.65 -18.98 1.90
C ARG A 29 8.72 -20.26 1.05
N ALA A 30 9.83 -21.00 1.08
CA ALA A 30 9.93 -22.29 0.42
C ALA A 30 9.16 -23.40 1.17
N ILE A 31 9.08 -23.34 2.50
CA ILE A 31 8.39 -24.35 3.32
C ILE A 31 6.85 -24.22 3.22
N LEU A 32 6.31 -23.03 2.93
CA LEU A 32 4.86 -22.81 2.79
C LEU A 32 4.29 -23.07 1.38
N ALA A 33 5.13 -23.37 0.39
CA ALA A 33 4.68 -23.75 -0.96
C ALA A 33 4.58 -25.27 -1.17
N VAL A 34 4.78 -26.08 -0.11
CA VAL A 34 4.79 -27.56 -0.19
C VAL A 34 3.69 -28.18 0.68
N THR A 35 2.50 -27.61 0.64
CA THR A 35 1.29 -28.29 1.13
C THR A 35 0.23 -28.29 0.04
N GLU A 36 0.52 -29.04 -1.03
CA GLU A 36 -0.44 -29.73 -1.90
C GLU A 36 0.37 -30.37 -3.04
N VAL A 37 0.88 -31.57 -2.80
CA VAL A 37 1.17 -32.69 -3.73
C VAL A 37 2.00 -33.69 -2.91
N TRP A 38 1.31 -34.37 -1.98
CA TRP A 38 1.87 -35.49 -1.22
C TRP A 38 1.08 -36.76 -1.55
N THR A 39 1.16 -37.17 -2.81
CA THR A 39 0.80 -38.52 -3.25
C THR A 39 1.47 -38.80 -4.60
N TYR A 40 2.77 -39.15 -4.64
CA TYR A 40 3.29 -40.22 -5.54
C TYR A 40 4.81 -40.52 -5.51
N PHE A 41 5.68 -39.74 -4.86
CA PHE A 41 7.15 -39.93 -5.01
C PHE A 41 7.94 -39.96 -3.70
N GLY A 42 7.46 -40.71 -2.71
CA GLY A 42 8.12 -40.85 -1.42
C GLY A 42 8.93 -42.14 -1.27
N THR A 43 10.06 -42.30 -1.98
CA THR A 43 11.08 -43.32 -1.62
C THR A 43 12.53 -43.03 -2.07
N SER A 44 12.82 -42.02 -2.88
CA SER A 44 14.14 -41.90 -3.53
C SER A 44 15.19 -41.03 -2.82
N PHE A 45 14.85 -40.31 -1.75
CA PHE A 45 15.79 -39.39 -1.08
C PHE A 45 16.70 -40.08 -0.05
N LEU A 46 16.29 -41.20 0.54
CA LEU A 46 17.07 -41.89 1.59
C LEU A 46 18.18 -42.81 1.05
N GLY A 47 18.10 -43.25 -0.21
CA GLY A 47 19.11 -44.14 -0.81
C GLY A 47 20.41 -43.42 -1.21
N ALA A 48 20.32 -42.17 -1.67
CA ALA A 48 21.47 -41.41 -2.17
C ALA A 48 22.40 -40.90 -1.06
N LEU A 49 21.98 -40.95 0.21
CA LEU A 49 22.78 -40.52 1.35
C LEU A 49 23.74 -41.61 1.87
N PHE A 50 23.58 -42.89 1.48
CA PHE A 50 24.38 -44.00 2.04
C PHE A 50 25.42 -44.62 1.10
N THR A 51 25.39 -44.38 -0.21
CA THR A 51 26.41 -44.89 -1.13
C THR A 51 27.19 -43.72 -1.73
N GLY A 52 28.37 -43.44 -1.17
CA GLY A 52 29.24 -42.34 -1.59
C GLY A 52 29.38 -42.22 -3.11
N PHE A 53 29.35 -40.98 -3.60
CA PHE A 53 29.44 -40.62 -5.01
C PHE A 53 30.73 -41.17 -5.65
N SER A 54 30.63 -42.27 -6.38
CA SER A 54 31.60 -42.66 -7.41
C SER A 54 30.97 -42.48 -8.80
N SER A 55 31.81 -42.17 -9.79
CA SER A 55 31.40 -41.92 -11.18
C SER A 55 30.75 -43.13 -11.87
N GLU A 56 30.92 -44.35 -11.33
CA GLU A 56 30.25 -45.55 -11.83
C GLU A 56 28.75 -45.62 -11.45
N GLY A 57 28.36 -45.11 -10.27
CA GLY A 57 26.96 -45.20 -9.80
C GLY A 57 25.97 -44.39 -10.64
N LEU A 58 26.45 -43.30 -11.26
CA LEU A 58 25.64 -42.41 -12.10
C LEU A 58 25.31 -43.03 -13.47
N LYS A 59 26.12 -43.98 -13.96
CA LYS A 59 25.91 -44.63 -15.27
C LYS A 59 24.79 -45.67 -15.23
N ILE A 60 24.66 -46.39 -14.12
CA ILE A 60 23.64 -47.44 -13.96
C ILE A 60 22.23 -46.81 -13.89
N PHE A 61 22.10 -45.63 -13.28
CA PHE A 61 20.80 -44.93 -13.16
C PHE A 61 20.29 -44.36 -14.50
N ALA A 62 21.18 -44.08 -15.44
CA ALA A 62 20.81 -43.55 -16.77
C ALA A 62 20.28 -44.64 -17.73
N GLU A 63 20.53 -45.91 -17.44
CA GLU A 63 20.14 -47.03 -18.32
C GLU A 63 18.74 -47.58 -18.00
N GLU A 64 18.24 -47.40 -16.77
CA GLU A 64 16.98 -48.01 -16.30
C GLU A 64 15.73 -47.12 -16.45
N THR A 65 15.87 -45.87 -16.92
CA THR A 65 14.74 -44.93 -17.12
C THR A 65 14.26 -44.83 -18.56
N SER A 66 14.65 -45.78 -19.42
CA SER A 66 14.32 -45.78 -20.85
C SER A 66 13.20 -46.76 -21.24
N GLU A 67 12.14 -46.87 -20.45
CA GLU A 67 10.89 -47.45 -20.95
C GLU A 67 9.68 -46.66 -20.42
N GLU A 68 8.86 -46.20 -21.38
CA GLU A 68 7.63 -45.42 -21.24
C GLU A 68 7.76 -43.92 -20.87
N THR A 69 7.99 -43.08 -21.88
CA THR A 69 7.05 -42.03 -22.30
C THR A 69 7.67 -41.17 -23.40
N ALA A 70 7.30 -41.44 -24.66
CA ALA A 70 7.49 -40.49 -25.74
C ALA A 70 6.24 -39.60 -25.83
N SER A 71 6.37 -38.30 -25.55
CA SER A 71 5.63 -37.25 -26.27
C SER A 71 5.94 -35.85 -25.73
N SER A 72 6.94 -35.23 -26.34
CA SER A 72 7.07 -33.80 -26.69
C SER A 72 8.51 -33.37 -26.49
N THR A 73 9.09 -32.77 -27.51
CA THR A 73 10.43 -32.14 -27.46
C THR A 73 10.51 -31.05 -26.39
N LEU A 74 9.38 -30.56 -25.89
CA LEU A 74 9.29 -29.63 -24.76
C LEU A 74 9.50 -30.32 -23.41
N GLY A 75 8.99 -31.55 -23.23
CA GLY A 75 9.10 -32.30 -21.97
C GLY A 75 10.53 -32.75 -21.66
N THR A 76 11.29 -33.18 -22.67
CA THR A 76 12.72 -33.49 -22.51
C THR A 76 13.54 -32.23 -22.25
N VAL A 77 13.22 -31.09 -22.89
CA VAL A 77 13.88 -29.81 -22.60
C VAL A 77 13.56 -29.33 -21.19
N LEU A 78 12.31 -29.43 -20.73
CA LEU A 78 11.90 -29.04 -19.38
C LEU A 78 12.54 -29.94 -18.32
N ALA A 79 12.63 -31.25 -18.55
CA ALA A 79 13.33 -32.16 -17.64
C ALA A 79 14.84 -31.86 -17.55
N ILE A 80 15.48 -31.52 -18.67
CA ILE A 80 16.89 -31.11 -18.69
C ILE A 80 17.09 -29.76 -17.99
N VAL A 81 16.18 -28.80 -18.19
CA VAL A 81 16.20 -27.50 -17.50
C VAL A 81 16.00 -27.68 -16.00
N ASP A 82 15.08 -28.56 -15.58
CA ASP A 82 14.81 -28.82 -14.17
C ASP A 82 16.02 -29.48 -13.50
N ILE A 83 16.60 -30.51 -14.11
CA ILE A 83 17.85 -31.15 -13.65
C ILE A 83 18.98 -30.11 -13.59
N TYR A 84 19.12 -29.25 -14.60
CA TYR A 84 20.13 -28.19 -14.61
C TYR A 84 19.90 -27.18 -13.47
N MET A 85 18.65 -26.81 -13.19
CA MET A 85 18.28 -25.91 -12.09
C MET A 85 18.62 -26.52 -10.73
N TRP A 86 18.34 -27.81 -10.51
CA TRP A 86 18.69 -28.53 -9.28
C TRP A 86 20.20 -28.68 -9.12
N VAL A 87 20.91 -29.02 -10.19
CA VAL A 87 22.39 -29.10 -10.19
C VAL A 87 23.00 -27.73 -9.94
N LYS A 88 22.46 -26.66 -10.53
CA LYS A 88 22.91 -25.29 -10.33
C LYS A 88 22.62 -24.82 -8.90
N MET A 89 21.44 -25.11 -8.36
CA MET A 89 21.10 -24.79 -6.98
C MET A 89 21.99 -25.57 -5.99
N GLY A 90 22.26 -26.84 -6.26
CA GLY A 90 23.19 -27.66 -5.48
C GLY A 90 24.62 -27.13 -5.56
N TYR A 91 25.09 -26.74 -6.74
CA TYR A 91 26.40 -26.12 -6.94
C TYR A 91 26.52 -24.76 -6.24
N ASP A 92 25.49 -23.92 -6.34
CA ASP A 92 25.44 -22.60 -5.70
C ASP A 92 25.34 -22.75 -4.16
N MET A 93 24.63 -23.76 -3.65
CA MET A 93 24.62 -24.13 -2.24
C MET A 93 25.99 -24.64 -1.77
N ILE A 94 26.62 -25.56 -2.50
CA ILE A 94 27.96 -26.06 -2.17
C ILE A 94 28.96 -24.90 -2.19
N ASN A 95 28.91 -24.01 -3.18
CA ASN A 95 29.73 -22.81 -3.19
C ASN A 95 29.43 -21.86 -2.02
N ALA A 96 28.18 -21.74 -1.58
CA ALA A 96 27.83 -20.95 -0.40
C ALA A 96 28.33 -21.60 0.92
N PHE A 97 28.32 -22.92 1.02
CA PHE A 97 28.78 -23.67 2.20
C PHE A 97 30.30 -23.91 2.23
N VAL A 98 30.96 -24.00 1.07
CA VAL A 98 32.42 -24.16 0.89
C VAL A 98 33.12 -22.81 0.71
N ALA A 99 32.37 -21.71 0.58
CA ALA A 99 32.93 -20.37 0.68
C ALA A 99 33.63 -20.24 2.04
N ASN A 100 34.95 -20.06 2.01
CA ASN A 100 35.76 -19.84 3.20
C ASN A 100 35.22 -18.63 3.98
N THR A 101 34.36 -18.88 4.97
CA THR A 101 33.87 -17.85 5.89
C THR A 101 35.02 -17.43 6.77
N LYS A 102 35.66 -16.32 6.42
CA LYS A 102 36.62 -15.65 7.28
C LYS A 102 35.82 -14.88 8.32
N THR A 103 35.73 -15.40 9.54
CA THR A 103 35.24 -14.66 10.69
C THR A 103 36.20 -13.50 10.94
N VAL A 104 35.79 -12.30 10.52
CA VAL A 104 36.49 -11.07 10.86
C VAL A 104 35.87 -10.60 12.17
N THR A 105 36.60 -10.75 13.26
CA THR A 105 36.24 -10.07 14.51
C THR A 105 36.45 -8.58 14.28
N ILE A 106 35.37 -7.84 14.04
CA ILE A 106 35.41 -6.38 14.04
C ILE A 106 35.31 -5.95 15.50
N GLU A 107 36.45 -5.72 16.14
CA GLU A 107 36.47 -5.04 17.42
C GLU A 107 36.01 -3.60 17.20
N THR A 108 34.76 -3.33 17.55
CA THR A 108 34.19 -1.98 17.53
C THR A 108 34.42 -1.34 18.88
N GLN A 109 35.48 -0.55 19.01
CA GLN A 109 35.58 0.39 20.12
C GLN A 109 34.63 1.55 19.85
N CYS A 110 33.59 1.68 20.67
CA CYS A 110 32.73 2.87 20.70
C CYS A 110 33.53 4.04 21.27
N MET A 111 34.40 4.62 20.45
CA MET A 111 35.05 5.88 20.75
C MET A 111 34.02 7.01 20.65
N PRO A 112 34.18 8.12 21.40
CA PRO A 112 33.39 9.32 21.18
C PRO A 112 33.44 9.70 19.71
N TRP A 113 32.28 9.93 19.10
CA TRP A 113 32.19 10.33 17.70
C TRP A 113 32.91 11.67 17.49
N VAL A 114 33.87 11.71 16.56
CA VAL A 114 34.55 12.94 16.14
C VAL A 114 34.56 12.96 14.62
N PRO A 115 34.05 14.02 13.96
CA PRO A 115 34.03 14.08 12.51
C PRO A 115 35.44 14.23 11.94
N LEU A 116 35.69 13.59 10.80
CA LEU A 116 36.96 13.72 10.07
C LEU A 116 37.11 15.17 9.56
N ARG A 117 38.24 15.81 9.87
CA ARG A 117 38.47 17.24 9.57
C ARG A 117 38.78 17.57 8.09
N LYS A 118 38.86 16.58 7.19
CA LYS A 118 39.48 16.78 5.85
C LYS A 118 38.74 16.16 4.66
N THR A 119 37.61 15.50 4.84
CA THR A 119 36.92 14.81 3.76
C THR A 119 35.68 15.61 3.37
N THR A 120 35.64 16.06 2.11
CA THR A 120 34.57 16.87 1.50
C THR A 120 33.69 16.04 0.55
N GLU A 121 33.85 14.72 0.52
CA GLU A 121 33.14 13.82 -0.40
C GLU A 121 31.82 13.34 0.22
N CYS A 122 30.99 14.27 0.67
CA CYS A 122 29.74 13.99 1.39
C CYS A 122 28.73 13.24 0.49
N GLU A 123 28.78 13.52 -0.79
CA GLU A 123 27.90 13.00 -1.85
C GLU A 123 28.06 11.49 -2.03
N LYS A 124 29.19 10.90 -1.59
CA LYS A 124 29.39 9.45 -1.56
C LYS A 124 28.42 8.73 -0.62
N CYS A 125 27.75 9.44 0.27
CA CYS A 125 26.67 8.86 1.05
C CYS A 125 25.43 8.57 0.21
N ASN A 126 25.20 9.37 -0.83
CA ASN A 126 23.97 9.39 -1.60
C ASN A 126 23.89 8.15 -2.49
N PRO A 127 22.73 7.47 -2.56
CA PRO A 127 22.57 6.28 -3.40
C PRO A 127 22.89 6.53 -4.88
N ASP A 128 22.50 7.71 -5.40
CA ASP A 128 22.62 8.05 -6.82
C ASP A 128 24.07 8.23 -7.26
N TYR A 129 24.98 8.61 -6.35
CA TYR A 129 26.42 8.64 -6.62
C TYR A 129 26.96 7.27 -7.08
N TRP A 130 26.30 6.20 -6.66
CA TRP A 130 26.70 4.83 -6.94
C TRP A 130 25.84 4.16 -8.01
N LYS A 131 25.06 4.92 -8.78
CA LYS A 131 24.35 4.41 -9.96
C LYS A 131 25.09 4.82 -11.24
N ASN A 132 24.98 4.01 -12.29
CA ASN A 132 25.41 4.41 -13.63
C ASN A 132 24.33 5.25 -14.33
N GLU A 133 24.59 5.70 -15.56
CA GLU A 133 23.66 6.52 -16.36
C GLU A 133 22.31 5.82 -16.61
N GLU A 134 22.29 4.49 -16.69
CA GLU A 134 21.05 3.70 -16.81
C GLU A 134 20.36 3.43 -15.46
N GLY A 135 20.83 4.02 -14.36
CA GLY A 135 20.25 3.89 -13.02
C GLY A 135 20.60 2.58 -12.29
N ASN A 136 21.46 1.74 -12.86
CA ASN A 136 21.86 0.48 -12.27
C ASN A 136 22.92 0.68 -11.16
N PRO A 137 22.82 -0.07 -10.05
CA PRO A 137 23.74 0.06 -8.92
C PRO A 137 25.13 -0.47 -9.28
N THR A 138 26.15 0.39 -9.16
CA THR A 138 27.57 0.04 -9.34
C THR A 138 28.26 -0.36 -8.03
N HIS A 139 27.65 -0.04 -6.88
CA HIS A 139 28.15 -0.35 -5.54
C HIS A 139 27.00 -0.62 -4.57
N VAL A 140 27.23 -1.39 -3.50
CA VAL A 140 26.22 -1.72 -2.48
C VAL A 140 25.63 -0.48 -1.79
N ASN A 141 26.34 0.65 -1.82
CA ASN A 141 25.85 1.92 -1.27
C ASN A 141 24.69 2.51 -2.07
N ALA A 142 24.50 2.12 -3.34
CA ALA A 142 23.31 2.47 -4.12
C ALA A 142 22.01 1.88 -3.53
N LEU A 143 22.12 0.86 -2.67
CA LEU A 143 20.99 0.19 -2.01
C LEU A 143 20.80 0.66 -0.56
N LYS A 144 21.59 1.63 -0.09
CA LYS A 144 21.56 2.08 1.31
C LYS A 144 21.24 3.57 1.39
N THR A 145 20.14 3.90 2.05
CA THR A 145 19.76 5.29 2.33
C THR A 145 20.82 6.03 3.15
N CYS A 146 21.07 7.29 2.82
CA CYS A 146 22.04 8.11 3.53
C CYS A 146 21.40 8.64 4.83
N SER A 147 21.71 8.01 5.96
CA SER A 147 21.27 8.54 7.26
C SER A 147 22.14 9.71 7.72
N GLU A 148 21.62 10.52 8.65
CA GLU A 148 22.36 11.65 9.23
C GLU A 148 23.71 11.20 9.82
N TYR A 149 23.72 10.06 10.51
CA TYR A 149 24.95 9.48 11.06
C TYR A 149 25.97 9.12 9.96
N ARG A 150 25.51 8.49 8.87
CA ARG A 150 26.38 8.14 7.73
C ARG A 150 26.92 9.40 7.06
N CYS A 151 26.06 10.40 6.85
CA CYS A 151 26.45 11.67 6.26
C CYS A 151 27.53 12.37 7.10
N LYS A 152 27.27 12.59 8.39
CA LYS A 152 28.20 13.25 9.31
C LYS A 152 29.50 12.47 9.52
N SER A 153 29.47 11.14 9.33
CA SER A 153 30.70 10.32 9.39
C SER A 153 31.68 10.60 8.24
N LEU A 154 31.21 11.16 7.13
CA LEU A 154 32.04 11.46 5.97
C LEU A 154 32.83 12.76 6.10
N GLY A 155 32.53 13.63 7.06
CA GLY A 155 33.26 14.88 7.21
C GLY A 155 32.58 15.86 8.16
N ALA A 156 33.37 16.78 8.73
CA ALA A 156 32.86 17.82 9.64
C ALA A 156 31.93 18.83 8.95
N THR A 157 32.03 18.97 7.63
CA THR A 157 31.16 19.82 6.81
C THR A 157 30.00 19.05 6.18
N CYS A 158 29.92 17.73 6.37
CA CYS A 158 28.84 16.95 5.75
C CYS A 158 27.54 17.10 6.52
N GLU A 159 26.52 17.59 5.85
CA GLU A 159 25.18 17.77 6.39
C GLU A 159 24.13 17.12 5.49
N LEU A 160 23.14 16.51 6.14
CA LEU A 160 22.02 15.88 5.47
C LEU A 160 20.91 16.93 5.27
N LEU A 161 20.64 17.27 4.02
CA LEU A 161 19.55 18.13 3.59
C LEU A 161 18.26 17.33 3.37
N ASN A 162 17.13 18.04 3.35
CA ASN A 162 15.77 17.48 3.14
C ASN A 162 15.38 16.38 4.14
N LYS A 163 15.84 16.49 5.40
CA LYS A 163 15.59 15.50 6.47
C LYS A 163 14.10 15.19 6.62
N GLY A 164 13.75 13.91 6.71
CA GLY A 164 12.38 13.44 6.85
C GLY A 164 11.56 13.42 5.55
N THR A 165 12.19 13.65 4.39
CA THR A 165 11.56 13.52 3.08
C THR A 165 12.11 12.32 2.32
N GLU A 166 11.49 11.94 1.21
CA GLU A 166 12.01 10.88 0.32
C GLU A 166 13.31 11.29 -0.41
N ASN A 167 13.66 12.58 -0.41
CA ASN A 167 14.80 13.16 -1.15
C ASN A 167 15.94 13.62 -0.22
N GLU A 168 16.22 12.86 0.85
CA GLU A 168 17.36 13.12 1.74
C GLU A 168 18.70 13.03 0.98
N THR A 169 19.48 14.10 1.03
CA THR A 169 20.77 14.19 0.32
C THR A 169 21.86 14.72 1.24
N CYS A 170 23.01 14.06 1.24
CA CYS A 170 24.19 14.45 2.01
C CYS A 170 25.15 15.23 1.13
N VAL A 171 25.49 16.42 1.59
CA VAL A 171 26.27 17.39 0.81
C VAL A 171 27.24 18.11 1.75
N SER A 172 28.31 18.67 1.18
CA SER A 172 29.25 19.45 1.98
C SER A 172 28.74 20.88 2.18
N ILE A 173 28.34 21.21 3.41
CA ILE A 173 27.95 22.57 3.82
C ILE A 173 29.07 23.15 4.69
N SER A 174 29.72 24.21 4.19
CA SER A 174 30.72 24.95 4.94
C SER A 174 30.07 26.12 5.67
N GLN A 175 30.30 26.25 6.97
CA GLN A 175 29.90 27.46 7.72
C GLN A 175 30.65 28.73 7.28
N TYR A 176 31.67 28.59 6.43
CA TYR A 176 32.42 29.68 5.84
C TYR A 176 32.07 29.89 4.36
N ASP A 177 31.06 29.19 3.84
CA ASP A 177 30.55 29.54 2.53
C ASP A 177 29.85 30.88 2.60
N VAL A 178 30.25 31.77 1.70
CA VAL A 178 29.71 33.13 1.57
C VAL A 178 29.20 33.38 0.16
N ASN A 179 29.35 32.41 -0.74
CA ASN A 179 28.87 32.52 -2.10
C ASN A 179 27.43 32.02 -2.16
N SER A 180 26.64 32.64 -3.01
CA SER A 180 25.30 32.14 -3.33
C SER A 180 25.38 31.15 -4.50
N PRO A 181 24.37 30.28 -4.67
CA PRO A 181 24.33 29.32 -5.77
C PRO A 181 24.47 29.99 -7.13
N GLN A 182 25.32 29.46 -8.01
CA GLN A 182 25.40 29.88 -9.40
C GLN A 182 24.38 29.13 -10.24
N ILE A 183 23.47 29.87 -10.88
CA ILE A 183 22.39 29.31 -11.68
C ILE A 183 22.78 29.30 -13.16
N LYS A 184 22.51 28.20 -13.87
CA LYS A 184 22.71 28.02 -15.31
C LYS A 184 21.53 27.28 -15.95
N PRO A 185 21.29 27.40 -17.27
CA PRO A 185 20.28 26.60 -17.94
C PRO A 185 20.66 25.11 -17.91
N TRP A 186 19.68 24.25 -17.63
CA TRP A 186 19.87 22.79 -17.71
C TRP A 186 19.15 22.25 -18.93
N GLU A 187 19.85 22.20 -20.07
CA GLU A 187 19.25 21.88 -21.37
C GLU A 187 18.61 20.49 -21.40
N GLU A 188 19.24 19.48 -20.81
CA GLU A 188 18.71 18.10 -20.81
C GLU A 188 17.40 17.97 -20.04
N GLY A 189 17.19 18.83 -19.03
CA GLY A 189 15.95 18.90 -18.25
C GLY A 189 14.82 19.67 -18.94
N MET A 190 15.10 20.42 -20.00
CA MET A 190 14.08 21.16 -20.75
C MET A 190 13.35 20.27 -21.76
N SER A 191 12.14 20.69 -22.14
CA SER A 191 11.43 20.13 -23.31
C SER A 191 12.33 20.19 -24.55
N GLU A 192 12.40 19.10 -25.33
CA GLU A 192 13.38 18.95 -26.43
C GLU A 192 13.42 20.13 -27.41
N GLU A 193 12.26 20.71 -27.72
CA GLU A 193 12.14 21.83 -28.65
C GLU A 193 12.70 23.15 -28.11
N TYR A 194 12.91 23.26 -26.81
CA TYR A 194 13.27 24.47 -26.05
C TYR A 194 14.66 24.41 -25.41
N ARG A 195 15.46 23.39 -25.73
CA ARG A 195 16.83 23.25 -25.23
C ARG A 195 17.76 24.35 -25.73
N GLU A 196 17.49 24.90 -26.92
CA GLU A 196 18.29 25.98 -27.48
C GLU A 196 17.95 27.33 -26.83
N VAL A 197 18.93 27.90 -26.11
CA VAL A 197 18.79 29.16 -25.37
C VAL A 197 19.91 30.14 -25.69
N LYS A 198 19.63 31.44 -25.52
CA LYS A 198 20.64 32.50 -25.59
C LYS A 198 21.00 32.93 -24.17
N GLU A 199 22.16 32.49 -23.69
CA GLU A 199 22.68 32.88 -22.38
C GLU A 199 23.19 34.31 -22.34
N PHE A 200 23.03 34.95 -21.19
CA PHE A 200 23.63 36.23 -20.83
C PHE A 200 24.02 36.22 -19.34
N ASP A 201 24.78 37.22 -18.88
CA ASP A 201 25.46 37.25 -17.58
C ASP A 201 24.60 36.90 -16.34
N PHE A 202 23.28 37.04 -16.42
CA PHE A 202 22.34 36.80 -15.32
C PHE A 202 21.07 36.09 -15.79
N GLY A 203 21.14 35.24 -16.80
CA GLY A 203 19.95 34.55 -17.29
C GLY A 203 20.09 33.94 -18.68
N PHE A 204 18.95 33.48 -19.21
CA PHE A 204 18.86 33.02 -20.58
C PHE A 204 17.53 33.41 -21.23
N GLU A 205 17.53 33.48 -22.55
CA GLU A 205 16.34 33.71 -23.37
C GLU A 205 16.04 32.49 -24.24
N LEU A 206 14.80 32.02 -24.23
CA LEU A 206 14.37 30.95 -25.13
C LEU A 206 14.43 31.44 -26.59
N VAL A 207 15.06 30.65 -27.47
CA VAL A 207 15.13 30.99 -28.90
C VAL A 207 13.76 30.87 -29.57
N LYS A 208 12.98 29.86 -29.15
CA LYS A 208 11.62 29.63 -29.66
C LYS A 208 10.57 30.25 -28.74
N GLU A 209 9.49 30.69 -29.36
CA GLU A 209 8.31 31.16 -28.66
C GLU A 209 7.57 29.98 -28.00
N LEU A 210 7.03 30.23 -26.82
CA LEU A 210 6.16 29.27 -26.13
C LEU A 210 4.80 29.23 -26.85
N PRO A 211 4.29 28.04 -27.21
CA PRO A 211 2.95 27.86 -27.74
C PRO A 211 1.91 28.25 -26.70
N ILE A 212 0.76 28.67 -27.19
CA ILE A 212 -0.44 28.78 -26.37
C ILE A 212 -0.98 27.36 -26.07
N TYR A 213 -1.53 27.17 -24.88
CA TYR A 213 -2.21 25.94 -24.44
C TYR A 213 -1.39 24.64 -24.33
N GLN A 214 -0.08 24.69 -24.56
CA GLN A 214 0.81 23.55 -24.36
C GLN A 214 1.69 23.75 -23.12
N LYS A 215 2.08 22.62 -22.52
CA LYS A 215 3.00 22.56 -21.38
C LYS A 215 4.43 22.55 -21.89
N VAL A 216 5.25 23.47 -21.37
CA VAL A 216 6.69 23.53 -21.67
C VAL A 216 7.46 23.44 -20.36
N THR A 217 8.39 22.50 -20.29
CA THR A 217 9.26 22.36 -19.12
C THR A 217 10.54 23.15 -19.34
N LEU A 218 10.78 24.10 -18.44
CA LEU A 218 12.04 24.80 -18.29
C LEU A 218 12.86 24.16 -17.19
N ALA A 219 14.17 24.29 -17.25
CA ALA A 219 15.05 23.69 -16.29
C ALA A 219 16.30 24.54 -16.05
N ILE A 220 16.73 24.58 -14.80
CA ILE A 220 17.96 25.23 -14.36
C ILE A 220 18.76 24.25 -13.51
N GLU A 221 20.07 24.41 -13.53
CA GLU A 221 20.99 23.74 -12.63
C GLU A 221 21.74 24.76 -11.76
N THR A 222 22.14 24.31 -10.58
CA THR A 222 22.98 25.05 -9.65
C THR A 222 24.28 24.29 -9.40
N ASP A 223 25.36 25.02 -9.16
CA ASP A 223 26.68 24.45 -8.81
C ASP A 223 26.71 23.80 -7.41
N GLU A 224 25.72 24.12 -6.59
CA GLU A 224 25.48 23.54 -5.28
C GLU A 224 23.99 23.24 -5.04
N PRO A 225 23.64 22.35 -4.09
CA PRO A 225 22.24 22.06 -3.79
C PRO A 225 21.54 23.28 -3.23
N ALA A 226 20.53 23.77 -3.94
CA ALA A 226 19.84 24.98 -3.60
C ALA A 226 18.32 24.79 -3.57
N GLN A 227 17.63 25.67 -2.86
CA GLN A 227 16.18 25.82 -2.94
C GLN A 227 15.90 27.09 -3.73
N CYS A 228 15.15 26.98 -4.83
CA CYS A 228 14.91 28.09 -5.75
C CYS A 228 13.46 28.56 -5.68
N LYS A 229 13.26 29.87 -5.56
CA LYS A 229 11.96 30.54 -5.70
C LYS A 229 11.91 31.30 -7.01
N MET A 230 10.70 31.49 -7.54
CA MET A 230 10.45 32.31 -8.72
C MET A 230 9.46 33.43 -8.45
N SER A 231 9.59 34.52 -9.19
CA SER A 231 8.71 35.68 -9.16
C SER A 231 8.53 36.23 -10.58
N PHE A 232 7.36 36.82 -10.83
CA PHE A 232 7.12 37.60 -12.04
C PHE A 232 7.41 39.09 -11.85
N GLU A 233 7.70 39.49 -10.62
CA GLU A 233 8.14 40.83 -10.24
C GLU A 233 9.65 40.83 -9.97
N HIS A 234 10.34 41.80 -10.57
CA HIS A 234 11.77 42.00 -10.40
C HIS A 234 12.10 42.49 -8.98
N GLY A 235 13.24 42.05 -8.44
CA GLY A 235 13.95 42.74 -7.35
C GLY A 235 13.49 42.39 -5.95
N LYS A 236 12.61 41.40 -5.79
CA LYS A 236 12.28 40.82 -4.48
C LYS A 236 13.45 40.00 -3.96
N ARG A 237 13.80 40.19 -2.68
CA ARG A 237 14.79 39.32 -2.03
C ARG A 237 14.21 37.92 -1.85
N TYR A 238 15.06 36.91 -1.73
CA TYR A 238 14.62 35.51 -1.60
C TYR A 238 13.58 35.29 -0.47
N GLU A 239 13.77 35.95 0.67
CA GLU A 239 12.83 35.85 1.81
C GLU A 239 11.50 36.57 1.56
N ASP A 240 11.52 37.62 0.74
CA ASP A 240 10.34 38.42 0.39
C ASP A 240 9.58 37.82 -0.81
N MET A 241 10.18 36.87 -1.53
CA MET A 241 9.51 36.13 -2.59
C MET A 241 8.45 35.20 -2.00
N GLU A 242 7.28 35.19 -2.65
CA GLU A 242 6.21 34.22 -2.37
C GLU A 242 6.75 32.78 -2.43
N SER A 243 6.09 31.85 -1.73
CA SER A 243 6.47 30.43 -1.70
C SER A 243 6.16 29.70 -3.03
N ILE A 244 6.50 30.32 -4.16
CA ILE A 244 6.44 29.76 -5.51
C ILE A 244 7.82 29.21 -5.84
N TYR A 245 7.99 27.90 -5.70
CA TYR A 245 9.29 27.25 -5.90
C TYR A 245 9.52 26.84 -7.35
N PHE A 246 10.73 27.03 -7.85
CA PHE A 246 11.20 26.53 -9.14
C PHE A 246 11.84 25.14 -8.93
N GLY A 247 11.16 24.07 -9.36
CA GLY A 247 11.61 22.69 -9.09
C GLY A 247 11.24 22.11 -7.73
N GLY A 248 10.41 22.83 -6.95
CA GLY A 248 9.90 22.40 -5.64
C GLY A 248 10.73 22.89 -4.45
N PRO A 249 10.27 22.62 -3.22
CA PRO A 249 10.84 23.18 -1.99
C PRO A 249 12.08 22.43 -1.47
N SER A 250 12.57 21.42 -2.18
CA SER A 250 13.74 20.64 -1.73
C SER A 250 15.03 21.25 -2.25
N TYR A 251 16.11 21.10 -1.48
CA TYR A 251 17.45 21.44 -1.92
C TYR A 251 17.93 20.42 -2.96
N LYS A 252 18.18 20.87 -4.20
CA LYS A 252 18.58 20.04 -5.34
C LYS A 252 19.62 20.76 -6.19
N TYR A 253 20.34 20.01 -7.03
CA TYR A 253 21.22 20.57 -8.07
C TYR A 253 20.43 20.92 -9.33
N TYR A 254 19.40 20.13 -9.63
CA TYR A 254 18.65 20.20 -10.86
C TYR A 254 17.20 20.54 -10.55
N HIS A 255 16.70 21.59 -11.19
CA HIS A 255 15.37 22.13 -10.95
C HIS A 255 14.61 22.21 -12.27
N THR A 256 13.40 21.64 -12.31
CA THR A 256 12.51 21.73 -13.46
C THR A 256 11.22 22.43 -13.09
N GLN A 257 10.75 23.31 -13.96
CA GLN A 257 9.47 23.98 -13.83
C GLN A 257 8.69 23.83 -15.13
N THR A 258 7.51 23.20 -15.04
CA THR A 258 6.56 23.20 -16.16
C THR A 258 5.75 24.50 -16.15
N ILE A 259 5.77 25.20 -17.28
CA ILE A 259 5.00 26.41 -17.57
C ILE A 259 3.91 26.04 -18.57
N PHE A 260 2.73 26.63 -18.43
CA PHE A 260 1.62 26.43 -19.37
C PHE A 260 0.79 27.71 -19.52
N TYR A 261 0.13 27.85 -20.67
CA TYR A 261 -0.71 29.01 -20.99
C TYR A 261 -2.20 28.63 -21.06
N PRO A 262 -3.13 29.42 -20.52
CA PRO A 262 -2.94 30.39 -19.45
C PRO A 262 -2.95 29.62 -18.11
N ALA A 263 -1.79 29.53 -17.46
CA ALA A 263 -1.71 29.14 -16.07
C ALA A 263 -2.64 30.03 -15.25
N SER A 264 -3.64 29.40 -14.65
CA SER A 264 -4.81 29.99 -14.00
C SER A 264 -4.59 31.31 -13.27
N LYS A 265 -5.63 32.13 -13.37
CA LYS A 265 -5.97 33.31 -12.59
C LYS A 265 -6.11 32.96 -11.09
N ASN A 266 -4.99 32.82 -10.38
CA ASN A 266 -4.83 33.02 -8.92
C ASN A 266 -3.41 32.63 -8.44
N TYR A 267 -2.42 33.45 -8.79
CA TYR A 267 -1.37 33.81 -7.84
C TYR A 267 -1.52 35.32 -7.66
N THR A 268 -2.30 35.71 -6.65
CA THR A 268 -2.69 37.10 -6.27
C THR A 268 -3.30 37.93 -7.41
N GLU A 269 -3.87 39.11 -7.11
CA GLU A 269 -4.46 40.02 -8.13
C GLU A 269 -3.41 40.52 -9.16
N GLU A 270 -2.14 40.14 -8.99
CA GLU A 270 -0.94 40.56 -9.73
C GLU A 270 -0.28 39.41 -10.54
N GLY A 271 -0.87 38.21 -10.55
CA GLY A 271 -0.36 37.07 -11.32
C GLY A 271 -0.22 37.37 -12.82
N LEU A 272 0.88 36.90 -13.41
CA LEU A 272 1.27 37.19 -14.79
C LEU A 272 0.18 36.74 -15.78
N LYS A 273 -0.57 37.69 -16.31
CA LYS A 273 -1.49 37.46 -17.43
C LYS A 273 -0.67 37.32 -18.70
N LEU A 274 -0.35 36.08 -19.04
CA LEU A 274 0.17 35.77 -20.36
C LEU A 274 -0.88 36.16 -21.40
N VAL A 275 -0.49 36.95 -22.39
CA VAL A 275 -1.26 37.29 -23.60
C VAL A 275 -0.49 36.76 -24.79
N SER A 276 -1.22 36.36 -25.83
CA SER A 276 -0.61 35.98 -27.11
C SER A 276 0.24 37.15 -27.64
N GLY A 277 1.46 36.85 -28.09
CA GLY A 277 2.45 37.84 -28.51
C GLY A 277 3.18 38.58 -27.37
N GLY A 278 2.91 38.24 -26.12
CA GLY A 278 3.56 38.88 -24.98
C GLY A 278 4.99 38.40 -24.75
N GLU A 279 5.84 39.31 -24.28
CA GLU A 279 7.19 39.00 -23.78
C GLU A 279 7.20 39.00 -22.26
N TYR A 280 7.88 38.01 -21.67
CA TYR A 280 7.80 37.74 -20.24
C TYR A 280 9.15 37.38 -19.65
N ASN A 281 9.31 37.72 -18.37
CA ASN A 281 10.48 37.41 -17.58
C ASN A 281 10.05 36.66 -16.31
N ILE A 282 10.75 35.58 -16.00
CA ILE A 282 10.72 34.96 -14.68
C ILE A 282 12.02 35.31 -13.97
N TYR A 283 11.90 35.81 -12.75
CA TYR A 283 13.00 36.15 -11.87
C TYR A 283 13.17 35.03 -10.85
N VAL A 284 14.29 34.33 -10.93
CA VAL A 284 14.64 33.20 -10.06
C VAL A 284 15.73 33.63 -9.09
N ARG A 285 15.58 33.22 -7.83
CA ARG A 285 16.64 33.28 -6.82
C ARG A 285 16.68 31.97 -6.07
N CYS A 286 17.88 31.53 -5.75
CA CYS A 286 18.12 30.33 -4.98
C CYS A 286 18.87 30.66 -3.68
N VAL A 287 18.65 29.83 -2.68
CA VAL A 287 19.39 29.82 -1.41
C VAL A 287 20.02 28.44 -1.23
N ASP A 288 21.28 28.41 -0.82
CA ASP A 288 21.97 27.17 -0.49
C ASP A 288 21.54 26.63 0.90
N GLY A 289 22.11 25.49 1.28
CA GLY A 289 21.90 24.91 2.62
C GLY A 289 22.55 25.70 3.78
N ALA A 290 23.47 26.62 3.50
CA ALA A 290 24.11 27.48 4.50
C ALA A 290 23.34 28.79 4.75
N GLY A 291 22.36 29.12 3.91
CA GLY A 291 21.55 30.34 3.96
C GLY A 291 22.04 31.47 3.05
N ASN A 292 22.98 31.23 2.14
CA ASN A 292 23.44 32.22 1.17
C ASN A 292 22.46 32.30 0.00
N ALA A 293 21.70 33.40 -0.06
CA ALA A 293 20.72 33.63 -1.11
C ALA A 293 21.25 34.57 -2.20
N ASN A 294 20.84 34.35 -3.45
CA ASN A 294 21.22 35.24 -4.54
C ASN A 294 20.74 36.68 -4.29
N GLU A 295 21.68 37.63 -4.36
CA GLU A 295 21.37 39.07 -4.24
C GLU A 295 20.75 39.64 -5.51
N ARG A 296 21.10 39.08 -6.68
CA ARG A 296 20.62 39.49 -8.01
C ARG A 296 19.66 38.44 -8.57
N ASP A 297 18.72 38.88 -9.38
CA ASP A 297 17.77 37.98 -10.06
C ASP A 297 18.47 37.22 -11.19
N TYR A 298 18.22 35.92 -11.30
CA TYR A 298 18.47 35.15 -12.50
C TYR A 298 17.24 35.19 -13.39
N VAL A 299 17.39 35.66 -14.63
CA VAL A 299 16.26 36.04 -15.50
C VAL A 299 16.06 35.03 -16.60
N ILE A 300 14.90 34.39 -16.62
CA ILE A 300 14.46 33.53 -17.72
C ILE A 300 13.53 34.35 -18.60
N ARG A 301 13.95 34.63 -19.84
CA ARG A 301 13.16 35.40 -20.82
C ARG A 301 12.49 34.47 -21.83
N PHE A 302 11.23 34.72 -22.11
CA PHE A 302 10.50 34.00 -23.15
C PHE A 302 9.43 34.87 -23.77
N LYS A 303 9.00 34.47 -24.97
CA LYS A 303 7.88 35.08 -25.68
C LYS A 303 6.77 34.05 -25.85
N VAL A 304 5.53 34.47 -25.78
CA VAL A 304 4.37 33.63 -26.09
C VAL A 304 3.98 33.87 -27.53
N SER A 305 3.77 32.81 -28.30
CA SER A 305 3.54 32.94 -29.73
C SER A 305 2.28 33.72 -30.08
N GLU A 306 2.36 34.49 -31.16
CA GLU A 306 1.21 35.12 -31.85
C GLU A 306 0.50 34.15 -32.80
N GLU A 307 1.10 32.99 -33.08
CA GLU A 307 0.52 32.04 -34.01
C GLU A 307 -0.84 31.52 -33.52
N PRO A 308 -1.82 31.34 -34.42
CA PRO A 308 -3.09 30.69 -34.06
C PRO A 308 -2.80 29.30 -33.49
N ASP A 309 -3.59 28.90 -32.49
CA ASP A 309 -3.52 27.53 -31.96
C ASP A 309 -3.78 26.53 -33.10
N LEU A 310 -2.80 25.67 -33.36
CA LEU A 310 -2.87 24.60 -34.36
C LEU A 310 -3.03 23.23 -33.70
N THR A 311 -3.00 23.17 -32.37
CA THR A 311 -3.20 21.94 -31.62
C THR A 311 -4.67 21.72 -31.31
N PRO A 312 -5.13 20.45 -31.27
CA PRO A 312 -6.46 20.14 -30.78
C PRO A 312 -6.48 20.10 -29.24
N PRO A 313 -7.67 20.29 -28.62
CA PRO A 313 -7.80 20.18 -27.18
C PRO A 313 -7.49 18.77 -26.70
N VAL A 314 -6.74 18.69 -25.60
CA VAL A 314 -6.38 17.47 -24.89
C VAL A 314 -7.23 17.36 -23.62
N ILE A 315 -7.93 16.24 -23.48
CA ILE A 315 -8.62 15.87 -22.25
C ILE A 315 -7.62 15.16 -21.34
N GLU A 316 -7.29 15.79 -20.22
CA GLU A 316 -6.27 15.31 -19.28
C GLU A 316 -6.87 14.30 -18.29
N LEU A 317 -8.05 14.58 -17.75
CA LEU A 317 -8.78 13.68 -16.84
C LEU A 317 -10.28 14.02 -16.74
N SER A 318 -11.01 13.20 -16.00
CA SER A 318 -12.42 13.40 -15.63
C SER A 318 -12.64 13.23 -14.12
N ASN A 319 -13.84 13.53 -13.59
CA ASN A 319 -14.20 13.22 -12.19
C ASN A 319 -14.09 11.73 -11.87
N VAL A 320 -14.31 10.89 -12.87
CA VAL A 320 -14.46 9.45 -12.68
C VAL A 320 -13.20 8.68 -13.04
N GLY A 321 -12.20 9.32 -13.64
CA GLY A 321 -10.91 8.70 -13.96
C GLY A 321 -10.21 9.29 -15.17
N GLY A 322 -9.08 8.69 -15.55
CA GLY A 322 -8.33 9.02 -16.76
C GLY A 322 -8.87 8.34 -18.02
N ASN A 323 -8.14 8.47 -19.12
CA ASN A 323 -8.50 7.81 -20.38
C ASN A 323 -8.52 6.28 -20.20
N ASN A 324 -9.49 5.61 -20.80
CA ASN A 324 -9.78 4.17 -20.65
C ASN A 324 -10.13 3.71 -19.23
N ALA A 325 -10.53 4.60 -18.31
CA ALA A 325 -10.94 4.19 -16.97
C ALA A 325 -12.22 3.35 -16.99
N GLU A 326 -12.26 2.33 -16.12
CA GLU A 326 -13.43 1.49 -15.87
C GLU A 326 -14.25 2.02 -14.69
N ILE A 327 -15.50 2.38 -14.96
CA ILE A 327 -16.38 3.07 -14.02
C ILE A 327 -17.57 2.17 -13.69
N TYR A 328 -17.68 1.77 -12.43
CA TYR A 328 -18.84 1.01 -11.95
C TYR A 328 -20.03 1.94 -11.76
N LEU A 329 -21.17 1.56 -12.34
CA LEU A 329 -22.46 2.22 -12.14
C LEU A 329 -23.30 1.40 -11.17
N GLY A 330 -23.92 2.09 -10.21
CA GLY A 330 -24.93 1.49 -9.34
C GLY A 330 -26.06 0.82 -10.11
N ALA A 331 -26.69 -0.16 -9.48
CA ALA A 331 -27.77 -0.94 -10.08
C ALA A 331 -28.94 -0.05 -10.49
N GLY A 332 -29.39 -0.20 -11.75
CA GLY A 332 -30.51 0.57 -12.29
C GLY A 332 -30.19 2.02 -12.65
N VAL A 333 -28.93 2.46 -12.56
CA VAL A 333 -28.53 3.81 -12.96
C VAL A 333 -28.55 3.95 -14.49
N ASN A 334 -29.36 4.91 -14.98
CA ASN A 334 -29.48 5.21 -16.41
C ASN A 334 -28.67 6.43 -16.87
N GLU A 335 -28.39 7.33 -15.93
CA GLU A 335 -27.71 8.58 -16.23
C GLU A 335 -26.65 8.93 -15.18
N THR A 336 -25.58 9.59 -15.60
CA THR A 336 -24.50 10.02 -14.72
C THR A 336 -23.90 11.36 -15.15
N GLU A 337 -23.31 12.06 -14.19
CA GLU A 337 -22.61 13.32 -14.41
C GLU A 337 -21.12 13.06 -14.65
N VAL A 338 -20.59 13.66 -15.72
CA VAL A 338 -19.17 13.63 -16.03
C VAL A 338 -18.70 15.05 -16.27
N TRP A 339 -17.57 15.43 -15.67
CA TRP A 339 -16.83 16.60 -16.07
C TRP A 339 -15.49 16.19 -16.70
N LEU A 340 -14.99 17.00 -17.62
CA LEU A 340 -13.69 16.81 -18.25
C LEU A 340 -12.80 18.01 -17.91
N MET A 341 -11.51 17.73 -17.66
CA MET A 341 -10.48 18.77 -17.56
C MET A 341 -9.72 18.83 -18.87
N VAL A 342 -9.82 19.97 -19.55
CA VAL A 342 -9.23 20.22 -20.86
C VAL A 342 -8.12 21.27 -20.73
N ASN A 343 -7.04 21.15 -21.50
CA ASN A 343 -5.92 22.10 -21.49
C ASN A 343 -6.27 23.48 -22.09
N GLU A 344 -7.36 23.59 -22.86
CA GLU A 344 -7.73 24.82 -23.58
C GLU A 344 -9.25 25.02 -23.70
N PRO A 345 -9.73 26.23 -24.08
CA PRO A 345 -11.13 26.48 -24.35
C PRO A 345 -11.66 25.61 -25.49
N ALA A 346 -12.58 24.70 -25.18
CA ALA A 346 -13.05 23.68 -26.11
C ALA A 346 -14.57 23.55 -26.13
N GLU A 347 -15.10 23.09 -27.26
CA GLU A 347 -16.43 22.46 -27.34
C GLU A 347 -16.22 20.95 -27.36
N CYS A 348 -16.68 20.26 -26.31
CA CYS A 348 -16.59 18.81 -26.22
C CYS A 348 -17.96 18.17 -26.35
N ARG A 349 -17.99 16.99 -26.98
CA ARG A 349 -19.18 16.18 -27.17
C ARG A 349 -18.92 14.73 -26.78
N TRP A 350 -20.00 13.99 -26.56
CA TRP A 350 -19.91 12.55 -26.29
C TRP A 350 -20.86 11.72 -27.15
N ALA A 351 -20.46 10.47 -27.41
CA ALA A 351 -21.28 9.47 -28.09
C ALA A 351 -20.95 8.05 -27.61
N PHE A 352 -21.86 7.11 -27.87
CA PHE A 352 -21.65 5.68 -27.57
C PHE A 352 -20.85 4.92 -28.64
N ASN A 353 -20.62 5.54 -29.81
CA ASN A 353 -19.79 4.99 -30.87
C ASN A 353 -18.62 5.94 -31.11
N ASN A 354 -17.45 5.39 -31.45
CA ASN A 354 -16.31 6.19 -31.84
C ASN A 354 -16.62 6.93 -33.16
N MET A 355 -16.63 8.26 -33.11
CA MET A 355 -16.90 9.11 -34.26
C MET A 355 -16.26 10.47 -34.08
N LEU A 356 -16.12 11.21 -35.17
CA LEU A 356 -15.59 12.57 -35.13
C LEU A 356 -16.52 13.51 -34.36
N VAL A 357 -15.96 14.51 -33.69
CA VAL A 357 -16.69 15.47 -32.84
C VAL A 357 -17.91 16.11 -33.53
N ASN A 358 -17.81 16.42 -34.82
CA ASN A 358 -18.92 17.05 -35.56
C ASN A 358 -20.04 16.06 -35.94
N ALA A 359 -19.75 14.76 -35.97
CA ALA A 359 -20.73 13.70 -36.18
C ALA A 359 -21.44 13.29 -34.88
N MET A 360 -20.87 13.65 -33.72
CA MET A 360 -21.49 13.39 -32.41
C MET A 360 -22.77 14.23 -32.23
N PRO A 361 -23.77 13.72 -31.48
CA PRO A 361 -25.04 14.41 -31.22
C PRO A 361 -24.82 15.84 -30.71
N ALA A 362 -25.57 16.80 -31.28
CA ALA A 362 -25.37 18.22 -31.01
C ALA A 362 -25.85 18.65 -29.62
N ASP A 363 -26.77 17.89 -29.04
CA ASP A 363 -27.33 18.02 -27.70
C ASP A 363 -26.40 17.47 -26.61
N HIS A 364 -25.54 16.50 -26.94
CA HIS A 364 -24.54 15.90 -26.05
C HIS A 364 -23.27 16.77 -25.94
N LYS A 365 -23.41 18.05 -25.58
CA LYS A 365 -22.35 19.06 -25.74
C LYS A 365 -22.07 19.82 -24.44
N CYS A 366 -20.81 19.96 -24.07
CA CYS A 366 -20.37 20.90 -23.04
C CYS A 366 -19.42 21.95 -23.65
N ILE A 367 -19.31 23.10 -22.99
CA ILE A 367 -18.44 24.20 -23.39
C ILE A 367 -17.46 24.47 -22.26
N ALA A 368 -16.18 24.16 -22.50
CA ALA A 368 -15.08 24.48 -21.61
C ALA A 368 -14.66 25.93 -21.89
N LYS A 369 -14.88 26.82 -20.93
CA LYS A 369 -14.58 28.26 -21.05
C LYS A 369 -13.94 28.85 -19.80
N ASP A 370 -14.28 28.29 -18.64
CA ASP A 370 -13.84 28.77 -17.36
C ASP A 370 -12.67 27.91 -16.91
N VAL A 371 -11.56 28.55 -16.56
CA VAL A 371 -10.37 27.89 -16.01
C VAL A 371 -10.56 27.67 -14.52
N ASN A 372 -10.27 26.46 -14.03
CA ASN A 372 -10.33 26.12 -12.62
C ASN A 372 -9.02 26.52 -11.90
N ALA A 373 -8.97 26.30 -10.58
CA ALA A 373 -7.79 26.62 -9.76
C ALA A 373 -6.51 25.84 -10.14
N LEU A 374 -6.65 24.75 -10.90
CA LEU A 374 -5.55 23.91 -11.38
C LEU A 374 -5.10 24.29 -12.80
N GLY A 375 -5.69 25.32 -13.41
CA GLY A 375 -5.33 25.75 -14.76
C GLY A 375 -6.01 24.98 -15.88
N TYR A 376 -6.99 24.12 -15.58
CA TYR A 376 -7.73 23.38 -16.60
C TYR A 376 -9.08 24.03 -16.91
N TYR A 377 -9.51 23.94 -18.17
CA TYR A 377 -10.83 24.32 -18.61
C TYR A 377 -11.81 23.18 -18.34
N GLU A 378 -12.81 23.48 -17.52
CA GLU A 378 -13.75 22.45 -17.10
C GLU A 378 -14.95 22.35 -18.05
N CYS A 379 -15.24 21.14 -18.53
CA CYS A 379 -16.36 20.85 -19.41
C CYS A 379 -17.34 19.90 -18.72
N ARG A 380 -18.50 20.40 -18.28
CA ARG A 380 -19.48 19.63 -17.48
C ARG A 380 -20.64 19.09 -18.31
N PHE A 381 -20.87 17.78 -18.22
CA PHE A 381 -22.07 17.07 -18.67
C PHE A 381 -22.98 16.81 -17.47
N SER A 382 -23.75 17.83 -17.07
CA SER A 382 -24.62 17.80 -15.88
C SER A 382 -26.04 18.27 -16.18
N GLY A 383 -26.96 18.09 -15.22
CA GLY A 383 -28.36 18.47 -15.35
C GLY A 383 -29.03 17.81 -16.56
N ASN A 384 -29.56 18.62 -17.48
CA ASN A 384 -30.23 18.11 -18.69
C ASN A 384 -29.28 17.41 -19.68
N ASN A 385 -27.97 17.66 -19.57
CA ASN A 385 -26.91 17.18 -20.46
C ASN A 385 -26.06 16.05 -19.86
N LYS A 386 -26.59 15.37 -18.83
CA LYS A 386 -25.99 14.13 -18.31
C LYS A 386 -25.80 13.10 -19.41
N ILE A 387 -24.88 12.17 -19.19
CA ILE A 387 -24.73 10.99 -20.03
C ILE A 387 -25.92 10.08 -19.74
N LYS A 388 -26.83 9.94 -20.69
CA LYS A 388 -28.09 9.17 -20.55
C LYS A 388 -28.08 7.92 -21.40
N GLY A 389 -28.89 6.93 -21.05
CA GLY A 389 -29.03 5.69 -21.83
C GLY A 389 -27.94 4.67 -21.52
N LEU A 390 -27.47 4.65 -20.27
CA LEU A 390 -26.49 3.68 -19.78
C LEU A 390 -27.19 2.34 -19.51
N ASN A 391 -28.18 2.29 -18.61
CA ASN A 391 -29.05 1.14 -18.31
C ASN A 391 -28.32 -0.21 -18.42
N LEU A 392 -27.23 -0.38 -17.67
CA LEU A 392 -26.36 -1.56 -17.74
C LEU A 392 -26.74 -2.56 -16.64
N GLY A 393 -26.97 -3.82 -17.03
CA GLY A 393 -27.09 -4.95 -16.10
C GLY A 393 -25.74 -5.56 -15.71
N LYS A 394 -25.76 -6.62 -14.89
CA LYS A 394 -24.56 -7.31 -14.41
C LYS A 394 -23.62 -7.69 -15.56
N GLY A 395 -22.36 -7.28 -15.46
CA GLY A 395 -21.31 -7.64 -16.41
C GLY A 395 -21.46 -7.01 -17.80
N GLN A 396 -22.49 -6.18 -18.01
CA GLN A 396 -22.60 -5.37 -19.20
C GLN A 396 -21.67 -4.17 -19.08
N ARG A 397 -20.95 -3.87 -20.15
CA ARG A 397 -20.12 -2.68 -20.25
C ARG A 397 -20.44 -1.88 -21.50
N LYS A 398 -20.31 -0.57 -21.42
CA LYS A 398 -20.58 0.35 -22.54
C LYS A 398 -19.55 1.47 -22.56
N PRO A 399 -18.86 1.66 -23.70
CA PRO A 399 -17.93 2.78 -23.85
C PRO A 399 -18.71 4.09 -24.07
N VAL A 400 -18.17 5.18 -23.52
CA VAL A 400 -18.55 6.54 -23.89
C VAL A 400 -17.31 7.24 -24.41
N TYR A 401 -17.39 7.71 -25.65
CA TYR A 401 -16.33 8.40 -26.35
C TYR A 401 -16.56 9.90 -26.22
N PHE A 402 -15.54 10.62 -25.77
CA PHE A 402 -15.52 12.08 -25.71
C PHE A 402 -14.54 12.61 -26.74
N MET A 403 -14.97 13.62 -27.48
CA MET A 403 -14.15 14.33 -28.46
C MET A 403 -14.34 15.83 -28.27
N CYS A 404 -13.27 16.59 -28.42
CA CYS A 404 -13.30 18.04 -28.31
C CYS A 404 -12.88 18.70 -29.62
N LYS A 405 -13.19 19.98 -29.76
CA LYS A 405 -12.59 20.87 -30.75
C LYS A 405 -12.35 22.22 -30.12
N ASP A 406 -11.31 22.91 -30.58
CA ASP A 406 -11.01 24.24 -30.07
C ASP A 406 -12.15 25.23 -30.38
N ARG A 407 -12.12 26.37 -29.69
CA ARG A 407 -13.04 27.49 -29.91
C ARG A 407 -12.39 28.69 -30.62
N SER A 408 -11.20 28.52 -31.17
CA SER A 408 -10.43 29.57 -31.81
C SER A 408 -11.16 30.14 -33.02
N LYS A 409 -10.89 31.41 -33.34
CA LYS A 409 -11.49 32.12 -34.50
C LYS A 409 -10.87 31.72 -35.84
N GLY A 410 -9.91 30.79 -35.86
CA GLY A 410 -9.19 30.34 -37.05
C GLY A 410 -9.97 29.29 -37.84
N SER A 411 -10.11 29.51 -39.15
CA SER A 411 -10.66 28.55 -40.10
C SER A 411 -9.73 27.34 -40.25
N SER A 412 -10.17 26.12 -39.93
CA SER A 412 -9.50 24.94 -40.48
C SER A 412 -9.64 24.96 -42.00
N LYS A 413 -8.65 24.41 -42.71
CA LYS A 413 -8.62 24.28 -44.18
C LYS A 413 -9.82 23.49 -44.76
N ASP A 414 -10.61 22.85 -43.90
CA ASP A 414 -11.76 22.00 -44.26
C ASP A 414 -13.12 22.61 -43.89
N GLY A 415 -13.18 23.90 -43.54
CA GLY A 415 -14.43 24.58 -43.17
C GLY A 415 -14.96 24.21 -41.77
N VAL A 416 -14.17 23.46 -40.98
CA VAL A 416 -14.42 23.24 -39.56
C VAL A 416 -13.84 24.42 -38.78
N LYS A 417 -14.65 25.07 -37.95
CA LYS A 417 -14.12 26.03 -36.96
C LYS A 417 -13.47 25.23 -35.84
N GLY A 418 -12.17 25.41 -35.68
CA GLY A 418 -11.34 24.77 -34.67
C GLY A 418 -10.78 23.39 -35.01
N ASN A 419 -9.64 23.06 -34.40
CA ASN A 419 -8.91 21.82 -34.49
C ASN A 419 -9.62 20.73 -33.67
N PRO A 420 -10.17 19.68 -34.31
CA PRO A 420 -10.80 18.59 -33.59
C PRO A 420 -9.74 17.61 -33.03
N THR A 421 -10.00 17.07 -31.84
CA THR A 421 -9.22 15.94 -31.31
C THR A 421 -9.24 14.78 -32.30
N ARG A 422 -8.12 14.07 -32.46
CA ARG A 422 -8.01 12.92 -33.37
C ARG A 422 -8.33 11.60 -32.68
N GLU A 423 -7.97 11.48 -31.42
CA GLU A 423 -8.20 10.28 -30.60
C GLU A 423 -9.24 10.56 -29.53
N PRO A 424 -10.19 9.65 -29.29
CA PRO A 424 -11.20 9.86 -28.27
C PRO A 424 -10.63 9.63 -26.88
N PHE A 425 -11.09 10.43 -25.92
CA PHE A 425 -11.03 10.07 -24.52
C PHE A 425 -12.18 9.10 -24.24
N VAL A 426 -11.89 7.93 -23.68
CA VAL A 426 -12.86 6.84 -23.53
C VAL A 426 -13.06 6.53 -22.05
N LEU A 427 -14.33 6.43 -21.64
CA LEU A 427 -14.70 5.88 -20.34
C LEU A 427 -15.52 4.61 -20.53
N TRP A 428 -15.19 3.56 -19.78
CA TRP A 428 -15.88 2.28 -19.83
C TRP A 428 -16.82 2.15 -18.64
N PHE A 429 -18.12 2.35 -18.88
CA PHE A 429 -19.12 2.17 -17.84
C PHE A 429 -19.50 0.71 -17.70
N MET A 430 -19.52 0.20 -16.47
CA MET A 430 -19.84 -1.20 -16.14
C MET A 430 -21.07 -1.26 -15.23
N GLY A 431 -22.05 -2.07 -15.61
CA GLY A 431 -23.25 -2.29 -14.81
C GLY A 431 -23.01 -3.25 -13.65
N THR A 432 -23.58 -2.92 -12.50
CA THR A 432 -23.55 -3.75 -11.29
C THR A 432 -24.94 -4.23 -10.90
N GLU A 433 -24.99 -5.17 -9.96
CA GLU A 433 -26.22 -5.60 -9.28
C GLU A 433 -26.34 -4.89 -7.92
N PRO A 434 -27.53 -4.86 -7.30
CA PRO A 434 -27.66 -4.36 -5.95
C PRO A 434 -26.72 -5.12 -5.00
N LEU A 435 -26.02 -4.37 -4.13
CA LEU A 435 -25.23 -4.95 -3.05
C LEU A 435 -26.17 -5.65 -2.06
N ASN A 436 -25.76 -6.81 -1.55
CA ASN A 436 -26.51 -7.56 -0.56
C ASN A 436 -25.64 -7.95 0.64
N ILE A 437 -26.20 -7.90 1.84
CA ILE A 437 -25.59 -8.51 3.03
C ILE A 437 -26.09 -9.97 3.05
N SER A 438 -25.19 -10.90 2.74
CA SER A 438 -25.54 -12.33 2.59
C SER A 438 -25.54 -13.08 3.91
N ASP A 439 -24.80 -12.61 4.90
CA ASP A 439 -24.61 -13.28 6.18
C ASP A 439 -24.20 -12.24 7.25
N LYS A 440 -24.54 -12.48 8.52
CA LYS A 440 -24.24 -11.57 9.64
C LYS A 440 -24.25 -12.29 10.97
N GLY A 441 -23.56 -11.73 11.95
CA GLY A 441 -23.58 -12.22 13.31
C GLY A 441 -22.95 -11.25 14.32
N PRO A 442 -23.06 -11.55 15.61
CA PRO A 442 -23.67 -12.76 16.17
C PRO A 442 -25.20 -12.67 16.26
N GLU A 443 -25.85 -13.81 16.48
CA GLU A 443 -27.30 -13.91 16.68
C GLU A 443 -27.61 -14.73 17.95
N GLY A 444 -28.74 -14.44 18.59
CA GLY A 444 -29.22 -15.18 19.75
C GLY A 444 -28.56 -14.79 21.08
N GLU A 445 -28.62 -15.71 22.05
CA GLU A 445 -28.08 -15.53 23.39
C GLU A 445 -26.60 -15.92 23.47
N ILE A 446 -25.77 -15.01 23.97
CA ILE A 446 -24.35 -15.22 24.20
C ILE A 446 -24.09 -15.19 25.71
N VAL A 447 -23.69 -16.34 26.25
CA VAL A 447 -23.37 -16.50 27.67
C VAL A 447 -22.03 -15.83 28.02
N MET A 448 -21.96 -15.11 29.14
CA MET A 448 -20.78 -14.36 29.55
C MET A 448 -20.43 -14.51 31.05
N ILE A 449 -19.14 -14.31 31.35
CA ILE A 449 -18.59 -14.24 32.71
C ILE A 449 -18.43 -12.77 33.09
N GLY A 450 -19.06 -12.33 34.18
CA GLY A 450 -18.98 -10.96 34.67
C GLY A 450 -19.91 -9.97 33.94
N ASP A 451 -19.63 -8.67 34.06
CA ASP A 451 -20.55 -7.60 33.65
C ASP A 451 -20.29 -7.02 32.24
N VAL A 452 -19.14 -7.36 31.62
CA VAL A 452 -18.77 -6.93 30.26
C VAL A 452 -18.10 -8.07 29.47
N LYS A 453 -18.35 -8.16 28.16
CA LYS A 453 -17.75 -9.14 27.26
C LYS A 453 -17.37 -8.49 25.92
N ASN A 454 -16.24 -8.89 25.36
CA ASN A 454 -15.88 -8.55 23.99
C ASN A 454 -16.69 -9.41 23.02
N VAL A 455 -17.43 -8.77 22.13
CA VAL A 455 -18.26 -9.40 21.11
C VAL A 455 -17.80 -8.91 19.74
N SER A 456 -17.51 -9.84 18.84
CA SER A 456 -17.17 -9.54 17.46
C SER A 456 -18.45 -9.56 16.61
N VAL A 457 -18.87 -8.38 16.16
CA VAL A 457 -19.93 -8.23 15.16
C VAL A 457 -19.30 -8.35 13.79
N TRP A 458 -19.85 -9.22 12.96
CA TRP A 458 -19.34 -9.51 11.63
C TRP A 458 -20.46 -9.63 10.61
N LEU A 459 -20.13 -9.42 9.34
CA LEU A 459 -21.05 -9.57 8.23
C LEU A 459 -20.32 -9.93 6.94
N ARG A 460 -21.04 -10.52 6.00
CA ARG A 460 -20.55 -10.83 4.65
C ARG A 460 -21.41 -10.15 3.59
N THR A 461 -20.75 -9.61 2.58
CA THR A 461 -21.39 -8.95 1.44
C THR A 461 -21.23 -9.75 0.16
N SER A 462 -22.23 -9.64 -0.71
CA SER A 462 -22.31 -10.31 -2.00
C SER A 462 -22.95 -9.38 -3.04
N ASN A 463 -22.79 -9.70 -4.34
CA ASN A 463 -23.24 -8.87 -5.47
C ASN A 463 -22.59 -7.47 -5.48
N GLY A 464 -23.20 -6.44 -6.06
CA GLY A 464 -22.54 -5.13 -6.16
C GLY A 464 -21.36 -5.09 -7.15
N ALA A 465 -20.55 -4.03 -7.04
CA ALA A 465 -19.26 -3.92 -7.70
C ALA A 465 -18.26 -4.93 -7.15
N GLU A 466 -17.34 -5.39 -8.01
CA GLU A 466 -16.21 -6.24 -7.61
C GLU A 466 -16.63 -7.49 -6.79
N ALA A 467 -17.80 -8.05 -7.10
CA ALA A 467 -18.35 -9.29 -6.53
C ALA A 467 -18.51 -9.30 -5.00
N GLY A 468 -18.93 -8.18 -4.41
CA GLY A 468 -19.31 -8.09 -3.00
C GLY A 468 -18.42 -7.17 -2.18
N LYS A 469 -17.37 -6.64 -2.79
CA LYS A 469 -16.40 -5.79 -2.10
C LYS A 469 -17.03 -4.46 -1.73
N ALA A 470 -17.12 -4.18 -0.43
CA ALA A 470 -17.80 -3.00 0.09
C ALA A 470 -17.06 -2.42 1.30
N THR A 471 -17.40 -1.20 1.66
CA THR A 471 -17.07 -0.59 2.95
C THR A 471 -18.32 -0.56 3.81
N CYS A 472 -18.30 -1.31 4.90
CA CYS A 472 -19.36 -1.40 5.89
C CYS A 472 -19.09 -0.55 7.13
N LYS A 473 -20.20 -0.02 7.66
CA LYS A 473 -20.29 0.90 8.78
C LYS A 473 -21.40 0.47 9.74
N TYR A 474 -21.32 0.89 11.00
CA TYR A 474 -22.31 0.58 12.04
C TYR A 474 -22.77 1.80 12.82
N SER A 475 -23.89 1.64 13.52
CA SER A 475 -24.32 2.53 14.58
C SER A 475 -25.16 1.77 15.62
N PHE A 476 -25.12 2.22 16.87
CA PHE A 476 -26.05 1.80 17.92
C PHE A 476 -27.30 2.69 17.98
N ASP A 477 -27.35 3.76 17.18
CA ASP A 477 -28.45 4.71 17.16
C ASP A 477 -29.39 4.42 15.98
N GLU A 478 -30.64 4.13 16.30
CA GLU A 478 -31.68 3.79 15.32
C GLU A 478 -31.95 4.92 14.33
N GLN A 479 -31.72 6.18 14.71
CA GLN A 479 -31.90 7.32 13.80
C GLN A 479 -30.94 7.26 12.60
N TYR A 480 -29.82 6.56 12.74
CA TYR A 480 -28.81 6.41 11.69
C TYR A 480 -28.95 5.10 10.91
N ALA A 481 -29.94 4.24 11.19
CA ALA A 481 -30.08 2.90 10.58
C ALA A 481 -30.14 2.87 9.04
N ARG A 482 -30.45 4.00 8.40
CA ARG A 482 -30.51 4.18 6.93
C ARG A 482 -29.59 5.30 6.42
N SER A 483 -28.64 5.73 7.23
CA SER A 483 -27.79 6.89 6.96
C SER A 483 -26.32 6.51 7.09
N ILE A 484 -25.77 5.83 6.08
CA ILE A 484 -24.38 5.35 6.10
C ILE A 484 -23.34 6.47 6.35
N ASN A 485 -23.63 7.72 5.98
CA ASN A 485 -22.76 8.87 6.21
C ASN A 485 -22.66 9.29 7.69
N MET A 486 -23.62 8.86 8.53
CA MET A 486 -23.67 9.16 9.97
C MET A 486 -23.21 7.95 10.83
N MET A 487 -22.82 6.85 10.19
CA MET A 487 -22.35 5.62 10.83
C MET A 487 -20.82 5.63 10.97
N GLU A 488 -20.31 4.85 11.93
CA GLU A 488 -18.88 4.62 12.13
C GLU A 488 -18.37 3.46 11.28
N GLU A 489 -17.16 3.56 10.75
CA GLU A 489 -16.59 2.52 9.88
C GLU A 489 -16.09 1.32 10.69
N PHE A 490 -16.28 0.11 10.15
CA PHE A 490 -15.73 -1.12 10.74
C PHE A 490 -14.21 -1.12 10.69
N LEU A 491 -13.56 -1.70 11.70
CA LEU A 491 -12.11 -1.90 11.71
C LEU A 491 -11.64 -2.77 10.54
N ASN A 492 -12.31 -3.90 10.30
CA ASN A 492 -12.06 -4.77 9.16
C ASN A 492 -13.19 -4.58 8.15
N THR A 493 -12.88 -3.97 7.01
CA THR A 493 -13.84 -3.60 5.96
C THR A 493 -13.11 -3.47 4.61
N ASN A 494 -13.77 -2.94 3.56
CA ASN A 494 -13.20 -2.84 2.20
C ASN A 494 -12.90 -4.23 1.60
N SER A 495 -13.74 -5.21 1.92
CA SER A 495 -13.63 -6.61 1.51
C SER A 495 -15.03 -7.22 1.34
N ASN A 496 -15.14 -8.54 1.19
CA ASN A 496 -16.43 -9.24 1.23
C ASN A 496 -16.81 -9.70 2.65
N GLU A 497 -15.86 -9.62 3.59
CA GLU A 497 -16.04 -9.95 5.01
C GLU A 497 -15.66 -8.72 5.85
N HIS A 498 -16.47 -8.43 6.87
CA HIS A 498 -16.30 -7.24 7.69
C HIS A 498 -16.48 -7.61 9.15
N SER A 499 -15.68 -7.02 10.03
CA SER A 499 -15.81 -7.25 11.47
C SER A 499 -15.37 -6.08 12.34
N GLN A 500 -16.00 -5.97 13.51
CA GLN A 500 -15.74 -4.98 14.54
C GLN A 500 -15.94 -5.63 15.91
N GLU A 501 -14.99 -5.43 16.82
CA GLU A 501 -15.11 -5.87 18.21
C GLU A 501 -15.67 -4.75 19.08
N PHE A 502 -16.59 -5.11 19.97
CA PHE A 502 -17.22 -4.22 20.95
C PHE A 502 -17.12 -4.80 22.34
N LEU A 503 -16.80 -3.97 23.33
CA LEU A 503 -16.93 -4.31 24.74
C LEU A 503 -18.34 -3.94 25.21
N LEU A 504 -19.20 -4.94 25.37
CA LEU A 504 -20.63 -4.76 25.64
C LEU A 504 -21.02 -5.32 27.01
N ARG A 505 -22.05 -4.75 27.62
CA ARG A 505 -22.61 -5.17 28.92
C ARG A 505 -23.74 -6.18 28.74
N GLU A 506 -24.12 -6.86 29.82
CA GLU A 506 -25.35 -7.66 29.87
C GLU A 506 -26.56 -6.87 29.32
N GLY A 507 -27.41 -7.56 28.56
CA GLY A 507 -28.63 -6.99 27.96
C GLY A 507 -28.78 -7.26 26.46
N GLU A 508 -29.84 -6.70 25.88
CA GLU A 508 -30.12 -6.78 24.44
C GLU A 508 -29.33 -5.72 23.68
N HIS A 509 -28.73 -6.12 22.57
CA HIS A 509 -27.95 -5.25 21.70
C HIS A 509 -28.50 -5.30 20.28
N ARG A 510 -28.68 -4.11 19.70
CA ARG A 510 -29.05 -3.93 18.30
C ARG A 510 -27.98 -3.07 17.64
N VAL A 511 -27.32 -3.61 16.63
CA VAL A 511 -26.28 -2.92 15.86
C VAL A 511 -26.78 -2.73 14.44
N PHE A 512 -27.08 -1.48 14.08
CA PHE A 512 -27.48 -1.13 12.72
C PHE A 512 -26.24 -1.10 11.85
N VAL A 513 -26.28 -1.80 10.71
CA VAL A 513 -25.16 -1.91 9.78
C VAL A 513 -25.55 -1.41 8.40
N GLY A 514 -24.60 -0.76 7.72
CA GLY A 514 -24.77 -0.25 6.36
C GLY A 514 -23.49 -0.44 5.55
N CYS A 515 -23.60 -0.99 4.36
CA CYS A 515 -22.49 -1.26 3.46
C CYS A 515 -22.64 -0.52 2.15
N VAL A 516 -21.57 0.06 1.63
CA VAL A 516 -21.52 0.71 0.32
C VAL A 516 -20.40 0.15 -0.53
N ASP A 517 -20.69 -0.20 -1.78
CA ASP A 517 -19.68 -0.66 -2.73
C ASP A 517 -19.09 0.49 -3.58
N LYS A 518 -18.13 0.15 -4.44
CA LYS A 518 -17.49 1.10 -5.37
C LYS A 518 -18.44 1.73 -6.39
N ALA A 519 -19.56 1.08 -6.71
CA ALA A 519 -20.60 1.61 -7.60
C ALA A 519 -21.58 2.55 -6.88
N GLY A 520 -21.50 2.66 -5.54
CA GLY A 520 -22.45 3.38 -4.72
C GLY A 520 -23.72 2.60 -4.40
N ASN A 521 -23.76 1.27 -4.64
CA ASN A 521 -24.86 0.45 -4.15
C ASN A 521 -24.78 0.34 -2.65
N VAL A 522 -25.92 0.45 -1.97
CA VAL A 522 -25.99 0.41 -0.51
C VAL A 522 -26.89 -0.71 -0.04
N ALA A 523 -26.44 -1.46 0.96
CA ALA A 523 -27.22 -2.46 1.68
C ALA A 523 -27.26 -2.10 3.17
N TYR A 524 -28.42 -2.29 3.81
CA TYR A 524 -28.61 -2.02 5.24
C TYR A 524 -29.20 -3.23 5.92
N ASP A 525 -28.80 -3.49 7.15
CA ASP A 525 -29.37 -4.54 8.00
C ASP A 525 -29.19 -4.22 9.49
N VAL A 526 -29.68 -5.08 10.37
CA VAL A 526 -29.50 -5.02 11.82
C VAL A 526 -28.99 -6.35 12.34
N VAL A 527 -28.00 -6.31 13.23
CA VAL A 527 -27.49 -7.47 13.98
C VAL A 527 -28.08 -7.40 15.39
N GLU A 528 -28.78 -8.45 15.81
CA GLU A 528 -29.51 -8.50 17.08
C GLU A 528 -29.06 -9.73 17.89
N PHE A 529 -28.60 -9.48 19.11
CA PHE A 529 -28.15 -10.52 20.04
C PHE A 529 -28.32 -10.04 21.48
N SER A 530 -28.32 -10.97 22.42
CA SER A 530 -28.36 -10.68 23.85
C SER A 530 -27.15 -11.26 24.56
N LEU A 531 -26.68 -10.52 25.56
CA LEU A 531 -25.64 -10.95 26.48
C LEU A 531 -26.29 -11.34 27.80
N VAL A 532 -26.14 -12.60 28.20
CA VAL A 532 -26.73 -13.16 29.43
C VAL A 532 -25.65 -13.74 30.33
N ARG A 533 -25.75 -13.52 31.64
CA ARG A 533 -24.84 -14.11 32.61
C ARG A 533 -25.29 -15.52 32.99
N ASP A 534 -24.32 -16.43 33.08
CA ASP A 534 -24.55 -17.71 33.73
C ASP A 534 -24.45 -17.53 35.24
N LEU A 535 -25.52 -17.82 35.96
CA LEU A 535 -25.59 -17.74 37.42
C LEU A 535 -25.85 -19.10 38.07
N ASP A 536 -26.05 -20.15 37.25
CA ASP A 536 -26.38 -21.46 37.75
C ASP A 536 -25.10 -22.20 38.08
N ALA A 537 -25.06 -22.83 39.26
CA ALA A 537 -23.97 -23.70 39.63
C ALA A 537 -24.21 -25.11 39.06
N PRO A 538 -23.14 -25.87 38.77
CA PRO A 538 -23.30 -27.22 38.25
C PRO A 538 -24.10 -28.07 39.23
N ASN A 539 -24.92 -28.99 38.75
CA ASN A 539 -25.70 -29.90 39.59
C ASN A 539 -25.51 -31.36 39.20
N VAL A 540 -25.48 -32.23 40.22
CA VAL A 540 -25.41 -33.68 40.01
C VAL A 540 -26.76 -34.19 39.50
N VAL A 541 -26.79 -34.64 38.23
CA VAL A 541 -27.97 -35.25 37.62
C VAL A 541 -28.03 -36.76 37.81
N ALA A 542 -26.88 -37.40 38.03
CA ALA A 542 -26.81 -38.83 38.33
C ALA A 542 -25.54 -39.17 39.12
N ALA A 543 -25.61 -40.17 39.98
CA ALA A 543 -24.46 -40.78 40.66
C ALA A 543 -24.58 -42.31 40.61
N TYR A 544 -23.45 -43.00 40.47
CA TYR A 544 -23.37 -44.44 40.31
C TYR A 544 -22.07 -45.00 40.91
N LEU A 545 -22.03 -46.32 41.09
CA LEU A 545 -20.81 -47.06 41.41
C LEU A 545 -20.32 -47.74 40.12
N ASP A 546 -19.02 -47.61 39.84
CA ASP A 546 -18.40 -48.30 38.71
C ASP A 546 -18.08 -49.77 39.04
N GLU A 547 -17.60 -50.52 38.04
CA GLU A 547 -17.27 -51.95 38.17
C GLU A 547 -16.17 -52.24 39.19
N ASN A 548 -15.39 -51.23 39.59
CA ASN A 548 -14.31 -51.32 40.58
C ASN A 548 -14.75 -50.83 41.96
N GLY A 549 -16.02 -50.43 42.13
CA GLY A 549 -16.57 -49.91 43.38
C GLY A 549 -16.23 -48.44 43.67
N LEU A 550 -15.77 -47.68 42.67
CA LEU A 550 -15.52 -46.24 42.77
C LEU A 550 -16.78 -45.45 42.44
N VAL A 551 -16.93 -44.29 43.07
CA VAL A 551 -18.08 -43.40 42.86
C VAL A 551 -17.88 -42.58 41.58
N GLY A 552 -18.81 -42.71 40.65
CA GLY A 552 -18.95 -41.87 39.47
C GLY A 552 -20.19 -40.98 39.57
N PHE A 553 -20.14 -39.77 39.03
CA PHE A 553 -21.29 -38.87 38.94
C PHE A 553 -21.29 -38.08 37.63
N VAL A 554 -22.46 -37.57 37.27
CA VAL A 554 -22.71 -36.80 36.05
C VAL A 554 -23.32 -35.46 36.43
N LEU A 555 -22.82 -34.39 35.81
CA LEU A 555 -23.34 -33.03 35.96
C LEU A 555 -24.23 -32.64 34.77
N ASP A 556 -25.15 -31.71 35.00
CA ASP A 556 -25.97 -31.08 33.95
C ASP A 556 -25.12 -30.25 32.96
N GLU A 557 -24.00 -29.71 33.43
CA GLU A 557 -23.04 -28.94 32.65
C GLU A 557 -21.58 -29.41 32.81
N ARG A 558 -20.67 -28.81 32.04
CA ARG A 558 -19.24 -29.10 32.12
C ARG A 558 -18.65 -28.40 33.34
N ALA A 559 -17.89 -29.12 34.15
CA ALA A 559 -17.26 -28.53 35.34
C ALA A 559 -15.97 -29.24 35.73
N VAL A 560 -15.12 -28.52 36.46
CA VAL A 560 -13.92 -29.03 37.13
C VAL A 560 -14.24 -29.27 38.59
N CYS A 561 -14.04 -30.50 39.07
CA CYS A 561 -14.40 -30.90 40.42
C CYS A 561 -13.20 -31.34 41.26
N GLN A 562 -13.29 -31.06 42.55
CA GLN A 562 -12.39 -31.57 43.59
C GLN A 562 -13.23 -32.27 44.65
N TYR A 563 -12.63 -33.18 45.41
CA TYR A 563 -13.31 -33.82 46.53
C TYR A 563 -12.42 -33.99 47.76
N SER A 564 -13.04 -34.19 48.92
CA SER A 564 -12.39 -34.59 50.16
C SER A 564 -13.24 -35.64 50.89
N VAL A 565 -12.57 -36.56 51.57
CA VAL A 565 -13.20 -37.57 52.44
C VAL A 565 -13.14 -37.18 53.92
N GLU A 566 -12.35 -36.15 54.26
CA GLU A 566 -12.13 -35.70 55.64
C GLU A 566 -13.18 -34.67 56.10
N GLY A 567 -13.74 -33.90 55.16
CA GLY A 567 -14.71 -32.85 55.50
C GLY A 567 -14.98 -31.86 54.35
N LYS A 568 -15.81 -30.86 54.63
CA LYS A 568 -16.00 -29.70 53.75
C LYS A 568 -14.69 -28.94 53.60
N PHE A 569 -14.41 -28.50 52.37
CA PHE A 569 -13.16 -27.82 52.03
C PHE A 569 -13.42 -26.58 51.18
N ASP A 570 -12.38 -25.76 51.05
CA ASP A 570 -12.37 -24.57 50.20
C ASP A 570 -11.71 -24.91 48.86
N PHE A 571 -12.48 -24.82 47.77
CA PHE A 571 -12.02 -25.16 46.41
C PHE A 571 -10.78 -24.38 45.97
N GLU A 572 -10.55 -23.18 46.52
CA GLU A 572 -9.41 -22.33 46.16
C GLU A 572 -8.10 -22.73 46.85
N LYS A 573 -8.18 -23.29 48.07
CA LYS A 573 -6.98 -23.53 48.90
C LYS A 573 -6.20 -24.76 48.46
N LYS A 574 -6.85 -25.72 47.79
CA LYS A 574 -6.26 -26.97 47.28
C LYS A 574 -5.50 -27.83 48.32
N GLU A 575 -5.65 -27.54 49.61
CA GLU A 575 -5.05 -28.31 50.70
C GLU A 575 -5.99 -29.45 51.14
N GLY A 576 -5.49 -30.69 51.18
CA GLY A 576 -6.27 -31.84 51.70
C GLY A 576 -7.40 -32.32 50.77
N VAL A 577 -7.27 -32.06 49.46
CA VAL A 577 -8.28 -32.39 48.45
C VAL A 577 -7.67 -33.22 47.32
N SER A 578 -8.49 -34.11 46.76
CA SER A 578 -8.14 -34.96 45.63
C SER A 578 -8.81 -34.47 44.35
N THR A 579 -8.11 -34.59 43.22
CA THR A 579 -8.65 -34.24 41.89
C THR A 579 -9.53 -35.36 41.36
N ILE A 580 -10.62 -35.00 40.67
CA ILE A 580 -11.54 -35.96 40.08
C ILE A 580 -11.11 -36.28 38.64
N VAL A 581 -11.20 -37.54 38.24
CA VAL A 581 -11.00 -37.95 36.84
C VAL A 581 -12.21 -37.51 36.04
N VAL A 582 -12.00 -36.79 34.94
CA VAL A 582 -13.07 -36.23 34.10
C VAL A 582 -13.03 -36.85 32.71
N ASP A 583 -14.20 -37.20 32.18
CA ASP A 583 -14.38 -37.70 30.81
C ASP A 583 -14.19 -36.57 29.77
N VAL A 584 -14.06 -36.93 28.49
CA VAL A 584 -13.77 -36.01 27.36
C VAL A 584 -14.84 -34.91 27.23
N ASP A 585 -16.09 -35.22 27.55
CA ASP A 585 -17.20 -34.27 27.48
C ASP A 585 -17.19 -33.27 28.65
N GLY A 586 -16.42 -33.53 29.72
CA GLY A 586 -16.30 -32.66 30.88
C GLY A 586 -17.46 -32.73 31.87
N LYS A 587 -18.44 -33.63 31.63
CA LYS A 587 -19.68 -33.78 32.43
C LYS A 587 -19.69 -35.01 33.33
N LYS A 588 -18.82 -36.00 33.10
CA LYS A 588 -18.75 -37.23 33.90
C LYS A 588 -17.46 -37.23 34.71
N HIS A 589 -17.59 -37.62 35.96
CA HIS A 589 -16.59 -37.42 37.00
C HIS A 589 -16.47 -38.69 37.84
N SER A 590 -15.24 -39.19 38.02
CA SER A 590 -14.96 -40.42 38.77
C SER A 590 -13.93 -40.18 39.87
N VAL A 591 -14.32 -40.51 41.10
CA VAL A 591 -13.49 -40.39 42.30
C VAL A 591 -12.52 -41.57 42.40
N SER A 592 -11.27 -41.34 42.82
CA SER A 592 -10.23 -42.37 42.90
C SER A 592 -10.11 -43.06 44.26
N ASP A 593 -10.60 -42.45 45.34
CA ASP A 593 -10.52 -43.02 46.71
C ASP A 593 -11.78 -43.81 47.07
N VAL A 594 -11.62 -44.87 47.87
CA VAL A 594 -12.74 -45.65 48.43
C VAL A 594 -13.12 -45.09 49.80
N SER A 595 -14.33 -44.53 49.92
CA SER A 595 -14.91 -43.96 51.14
C SER A 595 -16.43 -44.14 51.12
N ASN A 596 -17.05 -44.10 52.30
CA ASN A 596 -18.50 -44.08 52.42
C ASN A 596 -19.10 -42.68 52.25
N TYR A 597 -18.25 -41.64 52.28
CA TYR A 597 -18.67 -40.25 52.21
C TYR A 597 -17.65 -39.40 51.45
N TYR A 598 -18.15 -38.52 50.59
CA TYR A 598 -17.36 -37.59 49.79
C TYR A 598 -18.02 -36.21 49.83
N TYR A 599 -17.24 -35.20 50.19
CA TYR A 599 -17.58 -33.80 49.96
C TYR A 599 -17.01 -33.44 48.59
N VAL A 600 -17.85 -32.98 47.67
CA VAL A 600 -17.45 -32.63 46.30
C VAL A 600 -17.79 -31.17 46.06
N VAL A 601 -16.84 -30.42 45.49
CA VAL A 601 -17.08 -29.06 45.02
C VAL A 601 -16.68 -28.99 43.56
N CYS A 602 -17.61 -28.57 42.71
CA CYS A 602 -17.41 -28.41 41.27
C CYS A 602 -17.56 -26.94 40.88
N GLN A 603 -16.71 -26.50 39.96
CA GLN A 603 -16.78 -25.18 39.34
C GLN A 603 -16.98 -25.36 37.84
N ASP A 604 -18.03 -24.76 37.28
CA ASP A 604 -18.29 -24.75 35.84
C ASP A 604 -17.21 -23.95 35.06
N ASP A 605 -17.37 -23.89 33.73
CA ASP A 605 -16.51 -23.08 32.86
C ASP A 605 -16.69 -21.56 33.09
N TYR A 606 -17.73 -21.13 33.82
CA TYR A 606 -18.12 -19.74 34.03
C TYR A 606 -17.82 -19.19 35.45
N GLY A 607 -17.32 -20.03 36.36
CA GLY A 607 -16.93 -19.69 37.73
C GLY A 607 -17.97 -19.97 38.82
N ASN A 608 -19.15 -20.48 38.47
CA ASN A 608 -20.19 -20.84 39.43
C ASN A 608 -19.83 -22.15 40.13
N LYS A 609 -20.04 -22.20 41.45
CA LYS A 609 -19.59 -23.33 42.30
C LYS A 609 -20.76 -24.06 42.94
N GLY A 610 -20.85 -25.36 42.68
CA GLY A 610 -21.78 -26.28 43.34
C GLY A 610 -21.06 -27.13 44.39
N SER A 611 -21.66 -27.28 45.56
CA SER A 611 -21.17 -28.19 46.62
C SER A 611 -22.16 -29.33 46.84
N PHE A 612 -21.66 -30.56 46.83
CA PHE A 612 -22.48 -31.76 46.97
C PHE A 612 -21.84 -32.73 47.97
N GLU A 613 -22.68 -33.56 48.58
CA GLU A 613 -22.26 -34.62 49.48
C GLU A 613 -22.74 -35.95 48.89
N LEU A 614 -21.80 -36.83 48.52
CA LEU A 614 -22.08 -38.15 47.96
C LEU A 614 -21.81 -39.20 49.04
N SER A 615 -22.76 -40.12 49.23
CA SER A 615 -22.62 -41.21 50.20
C SER A 615 -22.90 -42.56 49.56
N VAL A 616 -22.10 -43.56 49.94
CA VAL A 616 -22.27 -44.95 49.51
C VAL A 616 -23.04 -45.68 50.60
N LEU A 617 -24.33 -45.94 50.35
CA LEU A 617 -25.16 -46.69 51.30
C LEU A 617 -24.84 -48.18 51.19
N GLY A 618 -24.13 -48.71 52.19
CA GLY A 618 -23.82 -50.13 52.28
C GLY A 618 -25.10 -50.98 52.34
N GLY A 619 -25.30 -51.82 51.33
CA GLY A 619 -26.35 -52.81 51.32
C GLY A 619 -26.11 -53.86 52.41
N ALA A 620 -26.93 -53.83 53.46
CA ALA A 620 -27.09 -54.98 54.34
C ALA A 620 -27.75 -56.13 53.55
N GLY A 621 -27.03 -57.26 53.44
CA GLY A 621 -27.50 -58.63 53.24
C GLY A 621 -28.64 -58.92 52.25
N TYR A 622 -28.32 -59.62 51.16
CA TYR A 622 -29.23 -60.63 50.59
C TYR A 622 -28.46 -61.92 50.37
N GLY A 623 -28.80 -62.94 51.16
CA GLY A 623 -28.61 -64.34 50.79
C GLY A 623 -29.89 -64.83 50.10
N GLY A 624 -29.71 -65.70 49.10
CA GLY A 624 -30.78 -66.46 48.45
C GLY A 624 -31.30 -65.82 47.19
#